data_AF-A0A1E4HXB8-F1
#
_entry.id   AF-A0A1E4HXB8-F1
#
_cell.length_a   1.000
_cell.length_b   1.000
_cell.length_c   1.000
_cell.angle_alpha   90.00
_cell.angle_beta   90.00
_cell.angle_gamma   90.00
#
_symmetry.space_group_name_H-M   'P 1'
#
loop_
_entity.id
_entity.type
_entity.pdbx_description
1 polymer ?
#
loop_
_entity_poly.entity_id
_entity_poly.type
_entity_poly.pdbx_seq_one_letter_code
_entity_poly.pdbx_strand_id
1 'polypeptide(L)'
;MVEADKAAHGTAPSRSVTPRRPEPTRRPVTHLVPRRIRTIVRRTGGELRSAVNKAALVGAVTGPSRPRMASLVASTLLAPEARRPSARSARPVRVPDHDGALYLRPRSRDVLALQFVFTEGHHLPPAELDGPVERIAVFGANIGLPMADLADRYPGARLLGIEPDADNVRLARANLAGIADRASVVEAAVWHTAGTLSLGWETDAWGLSVSPAEEGDGVETVVEAVAAADVVDGFADDGPIDYLLVNIEGGWYDLLAHDAGWARSVRCIKVEIQDRSDEAVALLEGLGFDTEIERLPWGAFVTGIRRPVAAQAA
;
A
#
# COMPACT_ATOMS: atom_id res chain seq x y z
N MET A 1 -9.95 -59.46 34.96
CA MET A 1 -10.83 -59.70 36.12
C MET A 1 -11.00 -58.34 36.81
N VAL A 2 -12.07 -57.57 36.54
CA VAL A 2 -13.46 -57.72 37.07
C VAL A 2 -13.42 -57.43 38.59
N GLU A 3 -14.13 -56.50 39.25
CA GLU A 3 -15.30 -55.59 39.08
C GLU A 3 -15.21 -54.56 40.25
N ALA A 4 -15.65 -53.28 40.18
CA ALA A 4 -17.03 -52.75 40.39
C ALA A 4 -17.66 -53.24 41.74
N ASP A 5 -18.36 -52.50 42.62
CA ASP A 5 -19.00 -51.17 42.65
C ASP A 5 -19.64 -50.95 44.07
N LYS A 6 -20.10 -49.72 44.35
CA LYS A 6 -21.20 -49.26 45.27
C LYS A 6 -20.95 -48.69 46.68
N ALA A 7 -20.90 -47.35 46.73
CA ALA A 7 -21.90 -46.37 47.21
C ALA A 7 -22.63 -46.50 48.58
N ALA A 8 -22.58 -45.40 49.38
CA ALA A 8 -23.73 -44.72 50.02
C ALA A 8 -23.34 -43.33 50.60
N HIS A 9 -23.86 -42.22 50.06
CA HIS A 9 -24.92 -41.33 50.61
C HIS A 9 -24.52 -40.35 51.74
N GLY A 10 -24.41 -39.07 51.39
CA GLY A 10 -24.45 -37.91 52.31
C GLY A 10 -24.83 -36.63 51.54
N THR A 11 -25.84 -35.93 52.04
CA THR A 11 -26.73 -34.98 51.35
C THR A 11 -26.26 -33.51 51.44
N ALA A 12 -26.78 -32.64 50.56
CA ALA A 12 -26.32 -31.30 50.15
C ALA A 12 -26.38 -30.15 51.21
N PRO A 13 -25.91 -28.92 50.88
CA PRO A 13 -26.81 -27.99 50.19
C PRO A 13 -26.23 -27.27 48.96
N SER A 14 -27.13 -27.03 48.01
CA SER A 14 -26.98 -26.33 46.74
C SER A 14 -26.58 -24.87 46.90
N ARG A 15 -25.51 -24.44 46.23
CA ARG A 15 -25.28 -23.02 45.91
C ARG A 15 -25.94 -22.69 44.58
N SER A 16 -26.95 -21.83 44.67
CA SER A 16 -27.67 -21.19 43.57
C SER A 16 -26.74 -20.27 42.79
N VAL A 17 -26.34 -20.70 41.59
CA VAL A 17 -25.75 -19.81 40.58
C VAL A 17 -26.91 -19.14 39.83
N THR A 18 -27.13 -17.86 40.11
CA THR A 18 -28.05 -17.02 39.34
C THR A 18 -27.46 -16.82 37.94
N PRO A 19 -28.19 -17.09 36.85
CA PRO A 19 -27.68 -16.83 35.50
C PRO A 19 -27.61 -15.32 35.27
N ARG A 20 -26.40 -14.81 34.97
CA ARG A 20 -26.21 -13.44 34.49
C ARG A 20 -26.93 -13.31 33.13
N ARG A 21 -27.76 -12.28 33.03
CA ARG A 21 -28.47 -11.88 31.80
C ARG A 21 -27.48 -11.66 30.65
N PRO A 22 -27.83 -12.05 29.40
CA PRO A 22 -27.02 -11.73 28.23
C PRO A 22 -27.10 -10.24 27.92
N GLU A 23 -25.95 -9.61 27.71
CA GLU A 23 -25.85 -8.28 27.10
C GLU A 23 -26.36 -8.31 25.65
N PRO A 24 -26.98 -7.22 25.17
CA PRO A 24 -27.66 -7.21 23.89
C PRO A 24 -26.67 -7.32 22.73
N THR A 25 -26.77 -8.44 22.02
CA THR A 25 -26.17 -8.67 20.72
C THR A 25 -26.65 -7.60 19.73
N ARG A 26 -25.74 -6.75 19.25
CA ARG A 26 -26.02 -5.88 18.11
C ARG A 26 -26.10 -6.76 16.85
N ARG A 27 -27.34 -7.11 16.47
CA ARG A 27 -27.64 -7.71 15.17
C ARG A 27 -27.38 -6.70 14.04
N PRO A 28 -26.96 -7.17 12.86
CA PRO A 28 -26.68 -6.32 11.71
C PRO A 28 -27.98 -5.70 11.20
N VAL A 29 -27.96 -4.40 10.94
CA VAL A 29 -29.08 -3.67 10.36
C VAL A 29 -29.14 -4.01 8.87
N THR A 30 -29.93 -5.02 8.53
CA THR A 30 -30.37 -5.31 7.17
C THR A 30 -31.68 -4.57 6.87
N HIS A 31 -31.63 -3.83 5.76
CA HIS A 31 -32.74 -3.31 4.94
C HIS A 31 -33.69 -2.23 5.48
N LEU A 32 -33.53 -1.02 4.94
CA LEU A 32 -34.64 -0.18 4.50
C LEU A 32 -34.22 0.56 3.22
N VAL A 33 -34.29 -0.16 2.09
CA VAL A 33 -34.20 0.45 0.75
C VAL A 33 -35.64 0.76 0.31
N PRO A 34 -36.03 2.02 0.09
CA PRO A 34 -37.33 2.36 -0.46
C PRO A 34 -37.53 1.77 -1.86
N ARG A 35 -38.72 1.23 -2.10
CA ARG A 35 -39.18 0.50 -3.31
C ARG A 35 -39.34 1.35 -4.59
N ARG A 36 -38.49 2.33 -4.84
CA ARG A 36 -38.49 3.07 -6.12
C ARG A 36 -37.07 3.27 -6.61
N ILE A 37 -36.70 2.46 -7.61
CA ILE A 37 -35.79 2.66 -8.75
C ILE A 37 -35.32 1.25 -9.15
N ARG A 38 -36.26 0.50 -9.72
CA ARG A 38 -35.96 -0.60 -10.62
C ARG A 38 -36.28 0.00 -11.98
N THR A 39 -35.25 0.27 -12.79
CA THR A 39 -35.22 0.58 -14.24
C THR A 39 -34.19 1.69 -14.50
N ILE A 40 -32.99 1.29 -14.90
CA ILE A 40 -32.10 1.82 -15.95
C ILE A 40 -30.76 1.11 -15.73
N VAL A 41 -30.67 -0.10 -16.27
CA VAL A 41 -29.39 -0.79 -16.51
C VAL A 41 -29.21 -0.76 -18.01
N ARG A 42 -28.44 0.22 -18.49
CA ARG A 42 -27.65 0.17 -19.73
C ARG A 42 -26.86 1.49 -19.85
N ARG A 43 -25.54 1.34 -19.91
CA ARG A 43 -24.47 2.36 -20.02
C ARG A 43 -24.16 3.17 -18.75
N THR A 44 -22.86 3.42 -18.56
CA THR A 44 -22.18 4.23 -17.51
C THR A 44 -22.13 3.63 -16.09
N GLY A 45 -21.18 2.71 -15.86
CA GLY A 45 -20.91 2.09 -14.54
C GLY A 45 -19.74 2.69 -13.73
N GLY A 46 -19.05 3.71 -14.22
CA GLY A 46 -17.88 4.30 -13.53
C GLY A 46 -18.23 5.45 -12.59
N GLU A 47 -19.07 6.38 -13.03
CA GLU A 47 -19.26 7.66 -12.34
C GLU A 47 -20.12 7.55 -11.06
N LEU A 48 -21.11 6.66 -11.06
CA LEU A 48 -22.03 6.49 -9.93
C LEU A 48 -21.35 5.85 -8.70
N ARG A 49 -20.33 5.03 -8.91
CA ARG A 49 -19.55 4.39 -7.82
C ARG A 49 -18.66 5.40 -7.10
N SER A 50 -18.06 6.36 -7.81
CA SER A 50 -17.24 7.39 -7.15
C SER A 50 -18.10 8.34 -6.30
N ALA A 51 -19.34 8.62 -6.71
CA ALA A 51 -20.25 9.49 -5.96
C ALA A 51 -20.68 8.89 -4.61
N VAL A 52 -20.88 7.57 -4.53
CA VAL A 52 -21.26 6.88 -3.29
C VAL A 52 -20.11 6.86 -2.26
N ASN A 53 -18.86 6.64 -2.70
CA ASN A 53 -17.68 6.72 -1.83
C ASN A 53 -17.40 8.16 -1.34
N LYS A 54 -17.69 9.16 -2.19
CA LYS A 54 -17.49 10.58 -1.87
C LYS A 54 -18.49 11.13 -0.84
N ALA A 55 -19.72 10.61 -0.80
CA ALA A 55 -20.72 11.02 0.19
C ALA A 55 -20.39 10.48 1.61
N ALA A 56 -19.77 9.29 1.70
CA ALA A 56 -19.29 8.74 2.96
C ALA A 56 -18.18 9.62 3.60
N LEU A 57 -17.33 10.24 2.76
CA LEU A 57 -16.24 11.12 3.17
C LEU A 57 -16.70 12.38 3.93
N VAL A 58 -17.88 12.92 3.60
CA VAL A 58 -18.47 14.08 4.29
C VAL A 58 -18.98 13.70 5.69
N GLY A 59 -19.37 12.45 5.89
CA GLY A 59 -19.90 11.95 7.15
C GLY A 59 -18.87 11.74 8.25
N ALA A 60 -17.60 11.50 7.90
CA ALA A 60 -16.55 11.09 8.83
C ALA A 60 -15.87 12.24 9.60
N VAL A 61 -16.00 13.49 9.15
CA VAL A 61 -15.35 14.65 9.79
C VAL A 61 -16.16 15.06 11.01
N THR A 62 -15.66 14.89 12.23
CA THR A 62 -16.31 15.42 13.45
C THR A 62 -15.43 16.46 14.15
N GLY A 63 -16.04 17.53 14.69
CA GLY A 63 -15.34 18.63 15.38
C GLY A 63 -15.70 20.06 14.92
N PRO A 64 -15.25 21.10 15.65
CA PRO A 64 -15.62 22.51 15.41
C PRO A 64 -15.05 23.12 14.11
N SER A 65 -14.16 22.42 13.42
CA SER A 65 -13.59 22.79 12.10
C SER A 65 -14.35 22.22 10.89
N ARG A 66 -15.44 21.47 11.14
CA ARG A 66 -16.34 20.89 10.12
C ARG A 66 -16.74 21.81 8.97
N PRO A 67 -17.16 23.08 9.17
CA PRO A 67 -17.65 23.87 8.04
C PRO A 67 -16.54 24.30 7.07
N ARG A 68 -15.29 24.47 7.53
CA ARG A 68 -14.15 24.84 6.67
C ARG A 68 -13.56 23.65 5.91
N MET A 69 -13.51 22.49 6.56
CA MET A 69 -13.05 21.24 5.94
C MET A 69 -14.11 20.65 5.00
N ALA A 70 -15.39 20.68 5.39
CA ALA A 70 -16.50 20.31 4.52
C ALA A 70 -16.65 21.29 3.35
N SER A 71 -16.37 22.59 3.51
CA SER A 71 -16.32 23.55 2.40
C SER A 71 -15.18 23.25 1.43
N LEU A 72 -14.01 22.82 1.91
CA LEU A 72 -12.87 22.49 1.06
C LEU A 72 -13.16 21.21 0.27
N VAL A 73 -13.65 20.17 0.93
CA VAL A 73 -14.08 18.91 0.31
C VAL A 73 -15.28 19.12 -0.62
N ALA A 74 -16.30 19.88 -0.21
CA ALA A 74 -17.45 20.21 -1.05
C ALA A 74 -17.06 21.11 -2.24
N SER A 75 -16.05 21.98 -2.10
CA SER A 75 -15.55 22.77 -3.23
C SER A 75 -14.86 21.89 -4.28
N THR A 76 -14.18 20.83 -3.85
CA THR A 76 -13.61 19.82 -4.76
C THR A 76 -14.67 18.89 -5.35
N LEU A 77 -15.80 18.67 -4.64
CA LEU A 77 -16.89 17.79 -5.06
C LEU A 77 -17.95 18.48 -5.95
N LEU A 78 -18.15 19.79 -5.80
CA LEU A 78 -19.16 20.59 -6.52
C LEU A 78 -18.56 21.48 -7.61
N ALA A 79 -17.24 21.61 -7.68
CA ALA A 79 -16.64 22.32 -8.80
C ALA A 79 -16.79 21.46 -10.07
N PRO A 80 -17.12 22.08 -11.22
CA PRO A 80 -17.06 21.46 -12.55
C PRO A 80 -15.60 21.21 -12.99
N GLU A 81 -14.76 20.74 -12.06
CA GLU A 81 -13.29 20.76 -12.09
C GLU A 81 -12.64 19.56 -12.77
N ALA A 82 -13.42 18.57 -13.20
CA ALA A 82 -12.96 17.38 -13.91
C ALA A 82 -12.36 17.65 -15.32
N ARG A 83 -12.15 18.92 -15.71
CA ARG A 83 -11.58 19.35 -16.99
C ARG A 83 -10.42 20.35 -16.87
N ARG A 84 -9.95 20.67 -15.67
CA ARG A 84 -8.80 21.57 -15.50
C ARG A 84 -7.50 20.76 -15.42
N PRO A 85 -6.45 21.15 -16.17
CA PRO A 85 -5.17 20.44 -16.12
C PRO A 85 -4.57 20.49 -14.71
N SER A 86 -3.81 19.45 -14.36
CA SER A 86 -3.04 19.37 -13.11
C SER A 86 -2.27 20.67 -12.87
N ALA A 87 -2.25 21.14 -11.63
CA ALA A 87 -1.49 22.35 -11.30
C ALA A 87 0.00 22.09 -11.50
N ARG A 88 0.68 23.01 -12.19
CA ARG A 88 2.13 22.92 -12.46
C ARG A 88 3.02 23.09 -11.22
N SER A 89 2.46 23.59 -10.12
CA SER A 89 3.19 23.88 -8.88
C SER A 89 2.62 23.10 -7.72
N ALA A 90 3.49 22.44 -6.95
CA ALA A 90 3.11 21.80 -5.69
C ALA A 90 2.73 22.83 -4.61
N ARG A 91 1.90 22.42 -3.65
CA ARG A 91 1.43 23.21 -2.51
C ARG A 91 1.64 22.42 -1.22
N PRO A 92 2.06 23.09 -0.13
CA PRO A 92 2.21 22.42 1.16
C PRO A 92 0.84 22.06 1.73
N VAL A 93 0.76 20.86 2.29
CA VAL A 93 -0.38 20.28 3.00
C VAL A 93 0.14 19.75 4.33
N ARG A 94 -0.57 20.05 5.41
CA ARG A 94 -0.29 19.45 6.72
C ARG A 94 -1.11 18.20 6.88
N VAL A 95 -0.46 17.13 7.27
CA VAL A 95 -1.07 15.83 7.51
C VAL A 95 -1.00 15.56 9.00
N PRO A 96 -2.08 15.06 9.64
CA PRO A 96 -2.01 14.64 11.03
C PRO A 96 -0.88 13.63 11.25
N ASP A 97 -0.21 13.73 12.40
CA ASP A 97 0.83 12.79 12.85
C ASP A 97 2.09 12.70 11.96
N HIS A 98 2.23 13.58 10.97
CA HIS A 98 3.45 13.77 10.17
C HIS A 98 4.20 15.04 10.61
N ASP A 99 5.53 14.96 10.72
CA ASP A 99 6.34 16.14 11.02
C ASP A 99 6.61 16.99 9.78
N GLY A 100 6.21 18.26 9.84
CA GLY A 100 6.39 19.21 8.73
C GLY A 100 5.22 19.27 7.75
N ALA A 101 5.52 19.56 6.48
CA ALA A 101 4.52 19.74 5.44
C ALA A 101 4.90 18.91 4.22
N LEU A 102 3.89 18.26 3.64
CA LEU A 102 4.01 17.51 2.40
C LEU A 102 3.54 18.38 1.24
N TYR A 103 4.29 18.37 0.16
CA TYR A 103 4.04 19.11 -1.06
C TYR A 103 3.34 18.21 -2.08
N LEU A 104 2.15 18.63 -2.48
CA LEU A 104 1.30 17.91 -3.43
C LEU A 104 0.93 18.84 -4.59
N ARG A 105 0.83 18.32 -5.82
CA ARG A 105 0.31 19.06 -6.97
C ARG A 105 -1.22 19.04 -6.93
N PRO A 106 -1.91 20.20 -6.78
CA PRO A 106 -3.37 20.22 -6.81
C PRO A 106 -3.95 19.68 -8.13
N ARG A 107 -5.11 19.02 -8.04
CA ARG A 107 -5.81 18.41 -9.20
C ARG A 107 -4.96 17.38 -9.94
N SER A 108 -4.12 16.66 -9.22
CA SER A 108 -3.33 15.53 -9.72
C SER A 108 -3.65 14.26 -8.92
N ARG A 109 -3.01 13.15 -9.26
CA ARG A 109 -3.10 11.88 -8.52
C ARG A 109 -2.43 11.95 -7.13
N ASP A 110 -1.65 12.98 -6.84
CA ASP A 110 -1.00 13.19 -5.53
C ASP A 110 -2.01 13.20 -4.37
N VAL A 111 -3.22 13.72 -4.61
CA VAL A 111 -4.29 13.76 -3.59
C VAL A 111 -4.84 12.36 -3.30
N LEU A 112 -4.91 11.50 -4.31
CA LEU A 112 -5.29 10.10 -4.13
C LEU A 112 -4.17 9.34 -3.42
N ALA A 113 -2.91 9.54 -3.83
CA ALA A 113 -1.75 8.95 -3.17
C ALA A 113 -1.71 9.30 -1.67
N LEU A 114 -2.03 10.54 -1.30
CA LEU A 114 -2.14 10.94 0.10
C LEU A 114 -3.20 10.14 0.87
N GLN A 115 -4.36 9.89 0.27
CA GLN A 115 -5.43 9.10 0.88
C GLN A 115 -4.99 7.64 1.06
N PHE A 116 -4.43 7.04 0.01
CA PHE A 116 -3.92 5.67 0.07
C PHE A 116 -2.88 5.48 1.19
N VAL A 117 -1.95 6.43 1.33
CA VAL A 117 -0.88 6.34 2.33
C VAL A 117 -1.41 6.62 3.73
N PHE A 118 -1.98 7.81 3.97
CA PHE A 118 -2.26 8.28 5.33
C PHE A 118 -3.66 7.94 5.85
N THR A 119 -4.56 7.45 4.99
CA THR A 119 -5.91 7.01 5.42
C THR A 119 -6.05 5.51 5.40
N GLU A 120 -5.53 4.84 4.36
CA GLU A 120 -5.76 3.40 4.16
C GLU A 120 -4.61 2.54 4.70
N GLY A 121 -3.36 3.01 4.60
CA GLY A 121 -2.21 2.36 5.25
C GLY A 121 -1.79 1.01 4.62
N HIS A 122 -2.27 0.69 3.41
CA HIS A 122 -1.93 -0.57 2.73
C HIS A 122 -0.43 -0.73 2.44
N HIS A 123 0.32 0.37 2.39
CA HIS A 123 1.77 0.38 2.17
C HIS A 123 2.61 -0.03 3.38
N LEU A 124 1.99 -0.30 4.54
CA LEU A 124 2.71 -0.60 5.77
C LEU A 124 3.23 -2.04 5.81
N PRO A 125 4.36 -2.29 6.51
CA PRO A 125 4.79 -3.63 6.85
C PRO A 125 3.69 -4.40 7.61
N PRO A 126 3.64 -5.73 7.46
CA PRO A 126 2.72 -6.58 8.23
C PRO A 126 3.06 -6.50 9.73
N ALA A 127 2.05 -6.67 10.59
CA ALA A 127 2.24 -6.65 12.04
C ALA A 127 3.11 -7.81 12.54
N GLU A 128 3.20 -8.86 11.73
CA GLU A 128 3.96 -10.09 11.91
C GLU A 128 5.46 -9.91 11.61
N LEU A 129 5.89 -8.74 11.12
CA LEU A 129 7.32 -8.46 10.92
C LEU A 129 8.01 -8.26 12.28
N ASP A 130 8.65 -9.32 12.77
CA ASP A 130 9.39 -9.31 14.03
C ASP A 130 10.70 -8.50 13.96
N GLY A 131 11.20 -8.03 15.10
CA GLY A 131 12.52 -7.40 15.22
C GLY A 131 12.57 -5.93 14.77
N PRO A 132 13.76 -5.29 14.85
CA PRO A 132 13.92 -3.91 14.43
C PRO A 132 13.78 -3.75 12.90
N VAL A 133 13.27 -2.60 12.48
CA VAL A 133 13.20 -2.16 11.08
C VAL A 133 14.10 -0.95 10.94
N GLU A 134 15.28 -1.16 10.36
CA GLU A 134 16.37 -0.18 10.24
C GLU A 134 16.66 0.21 8.79
N ARG A 135 16.30 -0.64 7.81
CA ARG A 135 16.52 -0.42 6.38
C ARG A 135 15.23 -0.66 5.60
N ILE A 136 14.75 0.39 4.95
CA ILE A 136 13.52 0.38 4.18
C ILE A 136 13.81 0.81 2.74
N ALA A 137 13.39 0.01 1.78
CA ALA A 137 13.45 0.37 0.36
C ALA A 137 12.04 0.50 -0.23
N VAL A 138 11.85 1.46 -1.13
CA VAL A 138 10.59 1.68 -1.85
C VAL A 138 10.88 1.79 -3.34
N PHE A 139 10.44 0.81 -4.11
CA PHE A 139 10.48 0.82 -5.57
C PHE A 139 9.18 1.42 -6.09
N GLY A 140 9.25 2.50 -6.88
CA GLY A 140 8.09 3.33 -7.21
C GLY A 140 7.78 4.33 -6.09
N ALA A 141 8.79 5.09 -5.66
CA ALA A 141 8.66 6.04 -4.56
C ALA A 141 7.69 7.19 -4.85
N ASN A 142 7.37 7.44 -6.12
CA ASN A 142 6.47 8.51 -6.56
C ASN A 142 6.91 9.84 -5.95
N ILE A 143 6.00 10.65 -5.40
CA ILE A 143 6.33 11.91 -4.71
C ILE A 143 6.83 11.70 -3.26
N GLY A 144 7.20 10.46 -2.86
CA GLY A 144 7.80 10.16 -1.57
C GLY A 144 6.85 10.03 -0.37
N LEU A 145 5.52 9.97 -0.58
CA LEU A 145 4.57 9.89 0.53
C LEU A 145 4.67 8.59 1.36
N PRO A 146 4.79 7.38 0.76
CA PRO A 146 4.96 6.16 1.56
C PRO A 146 6.24 6.22 2.40
N MET A 147 7.31 6.78 1.84
CA MET A 147 8.57 6.95 2.56
C MET A 147 8.43 7.93 3.74
N ALA A 148 7.67 9.01 3.59
CA ALA A 148 7.42 9.95 4.67
C ALA A 148 6.66 9.28 5.85
N ASP A 149 5.58 8.55 5.56
CA ASP A 149 4.81 7.83 6.59
C ASP A 149 5.64 6.72 7.26
N LEU A 150 6.45 5.98 6.49
CA LEU A 150 7.38 4.99 7.04
C LEU A 150 8.47 5.64 7.90
N ALA A 151 8.95 6.83 7.55
CA ALA A 151 9.97 7.53 8.32
C ALA A 151 9.45 8.08 9.65
N ASP A 152 8.18 8.43 9.75
CA ASP A 152 7.51 8.82 11.00
C ASP A 152 7.36 7.61 11.94
N ARG A 153 7.04 6.44 11.39
CA ARG A 153 6.86 5.18 12.14
C ARG A 153 8.16 4.52 12.55
N TYR A 154 9.19 4.64 11.72
CA TYR A 154 10.51 4.06 11.92
C TYR A 154 11.56 5.19 11.95
N PRO A 155 11.63 5.97 13.05
CA PRO A 155 12.46 7.17 13.12
C PRO A 155 13.96 6.90 13.04
N GLY A 156 14.39 5.66 13.34
CA GLY A 156 15.79 5.22 13.20
C GLY A 156 16.13 4.58 11.86
N ALA A 157 15.14 4.35 10.98
CA ALA A 157 15.39 3.65 9.72
C ALA A 157 16.05 4.56 8.68
N ARG A 158 16.97 3.96 7.90
CA ARG A 158 17.46 4.50 6.63
C ARG A 158 16.47 4.12 5.53
N LEU A 159 16.19 5.06 4.63
CA LEU A 159 15.23 4.90 3.55
C LEU A 159 15.88 5.12 2.18
N LEU A 160 15.57 4.24 1.23
CA LEU A 160 15.96 4.35 -0.16
C LEU A 160 14.72 4.27 -1.06
N GLY A 161 14.48 5.31 -1.85
CA GLY A 161 13.42 5.34 -2.86
C GLY A 161 13.99 5.27 -4.27
N ILE A 162 13.34 4.54 -5.17
CA ILE A 162 13.63 4.52 -6.60
C ILE A 162 12.40 5.03 -7.35
N GLU A 163 12.57 6.05 -8.19
CA GLU A 163 11.48 6.65 -8.98
C GLU A 163 11.99 7.14 -10.33
N PRO A 164 11.36 6.77 -11.46
CA PRO A 164 11.83 7.17 -12.79
C PRO A 164 11.42 8.58 -13.20
N ASP A 165 10.29 9.12 -12.70
CA ASP A 165 9.79 10.43 -13.13
C ASP A 165 10.51 11.57 -12.39
N ALA A 166 11.23 12.40 -13.13
CA ALA A 166 12.02 13.50 -12.58
C ALA A 166 11.18 14.53 -11.80
N ASP A 167 9.92 14.77 -12.19
CA ASP A 167 9.02 15.66 -11.46
C ASP A 167 8.62 15.06 -10.11
N ASN A 168 8.34 13.75 -10.07
CA ASN A 168 8.08 12.99 -8.86
C ASN A 168 9.30 12.96 -7.95
N VAL A 169 10.50 12.65 -8.47
CA VAL A 169 11.76 12.64 -7.72
C VAL A 169 12.02 14.00 -7.07
N ARG A 170 11.87 15.09 -7.82
CA ARG A 170 12.04 16.44 -7.24
C ARG A 170 11.08 16.67 -6.09
N LEU A 171 9.84 16.21 -6.20
CA LEU A 171 8.83 16.39 -5.17
C LEU A 171 9.07 15.46 -3.97
N ALA A 172 9.52 14.23 -4.21
CA ALA A 172 9.95 13.29 -3.18
C ALA A 172 11.10 13.86 -2.35
N ARG A 173 12.13 14.41 -2.99
CA ARG A 173 13.24 15.09 -2.31
C ARG A 173 12.75 16.28 -1.46
N ALA A 174 11.75 17.03 -1.93
CA ALA A 174 11.15 18.11 -1.15
C ALA A 174 10.35 17.60 0.06
N ASN A 175 9.60 16.51 -0.10
CA ASN A 175 8.81 15.87 0.95
C ASN A 175 9.68 15.19 2.02
N LEU A 176 10.85 14.69 1.63
CA LEU A 176 11.79 14.01 2.52
C LEU A 176 12.89 14.95 3.05
N ALA A 177 12.81 16.25 2.77
CA ALA A 177 13.86 17.21 3.11
C ALA A 177 14.16 17.27 4.62
N GLY A 178 13.15 17.03 5.47
CA GLY A 178 13.31 17.00 6.94
C GLY A 178 14.11 15.81 7.48
N ILE A 179 14.34 14.78 6.64
CA ILE A 179 15.01 13.52 6.99
C ILE A 179 16.09 13.14 5.97
N ALA A 180 16.63 14.13 5.25
CA ALA A 180 17.57 13.92 4.16
C ALA A 180 18.93 13.32 4.60
N ASP A 181 19.22 13.31 5.91
CA ASP A 181 20.37 12.63 6.51
C ASP A 181 20.25 11.10 6.47
N ARG A 182 19.02 10.58 6.40
CA ARG A 182 18.72 9.14 6.43
C ARG A 182 17.79 8.65 5.31
N ALA A 183 17.28 9.55 4.47
CA ALA A 183 16.43 9.21 3.34
C ALA A 183 17.02 9.73 2.02
N SER A 184 17.00 8.90 0.98
CA SER A 184 17.47 9.27 -0.36
C SER A 184 16.54 8.74 -1.46
N VAL A 185 16.49 9.45 -2.58
CA VAL A 185 15.69 9.06 -3.76
C VAL A 185 16.57 9.10 -5.01
N VAL A 186 16.66 7.96 -5.68
CA VAL A 186 17.39 7.78 -6.95
C VAL A 186 16.41 7.94 -8.10
N GLU A 187 16.82 8.76 -9.08
CA GLU A 187 16.07 8.97 -10.32
C GLU A 187 16.41 7.86 -11.31
N ALA A 188 15.63 6.78 -11.27
CA ALA A 188 15.77 5.62 -12.15
C ALA A 188 14.49 4.77 -12.09
N ALA A 189 14.22 4.02 -13.15
CA ALA A 189 13.37 2.83 -13.04
C ALA A 189 14.15 1.71 -12.35
N VAL A 190 13.44 0.76 -11.75
CA VAL A 190 14.04 -0.47 -11.20
C VAL A 190 13.45 -1.67 -11.91
N TRP A 191 14.32 -2.58 -12.33
CA TRP A 191 13.96 -3.72 -13.15
C TRP A 191 14.84 -4.93 -12.82
N HIS A 192 14.59 -6.10 -13.43
CA HIS A 192 15.43 -7.27 -13.20
C HIS A 192 16.84 -7.14 -13.82
N THR A 193 17.04 -6.23 -14.76
CA THR A 193 18.33 -5.93 -15.41
C THR A 193 18.47 -4.43 -15.66
N ALA A 194 19.71 -3.94 -15.72
CA ALA A 194 19.98 -2.56 -16.09
C ALA A 194 19.80 -2.37 -17.61
N GLY A 195 19.38 -1.17 -18.00
CA GLY A 195 19.18 -0.82 -19.40
C GLY A 195 18.17 0.31 -19.58
N THR A 196 17.78 0.54 -20.82
CA THR A 196 16.80 1.56 -21.16
C THR A 196 15.43 0.93 -21.37
N LEU A 197 14.40 1.44 -20.67
CA LEU A 197 13.03 0.96 -20.77
C LEU A 197 12.16 2.00 -21.48
N SER A 198 11.27 1.51 -22.34
CA SER A 198 10.14 2.26 -22.85
C SER A 198 8.94 2.06 -21.93
N LEU A 199 8.41 3.16 -21.41
CA LEU A 199 7.17 3.20 -20.66
C LEU A 199 6.03 3.64 -21.60
N GLY A 200 5.14 2.70 -21.91
CA GLY A 200 3.93 2.94 -22.68
C GLY A 200 2.71 3.05 -21.76
N TRP A 201 1.88 4.07 -21.95
CA TRP A 201 0.56 4.14 -21.32
C TRP A 201 -0.46 3.59 -22.31
N GLU A 202 -1.09 2.45 -22.03
CA GLU A 202 -2.20 2.01 -22.88
C GLU A 202 -3.38 2.99 -22.77
N THR A 203 -3.92 3.39 -23.91
CA THR A 203 -4.88 4.51 -24.06
C THR A 203 -6.22 4.34 -23.34
N ASP A 204 -6.49 3.15 -22.81
CA ASP A 204 -7.81 2.74 -22.37
C ASP A 204 -7.79 1.81 -21.12
N ALA A 205 -6.62 1.50 -20.59
CA ALA A 205 -6.45 0.69 -19.38
C ALA A 205 -5.48 1.36 -18.41
N TRP A 206 -5.67 1.11 -17.12
CA TRP A 206 -4.79 1.53 -16.03
C TRP A 206 -3.43 0.77 -16.03
N GLY A 207 -2.88 0.50 -17.21
CA GLY A 207 -1.69 -0.33 -17.41
C GLY A 207 -0.53 0.50 -17.91
N LEU A 208 0.55 0.53 -17.14
CA LEU A 208 1.87 0.85 -17.63
C LEU A 208 2.42 -0.41 -18.31
N SER A 209 2.65 -0.35 -19.62
CA SER A 209 3.43 -1.37 -20.32
C SER A 209 4.90 -1.00 -20.19
N VAL A 210 5.71 -1.96 -19.76
CA VAL A 210 7.15 -1.80 -19.64
C VAL A 210 7.81 -2.78 -20.58
N SER A 211 8.60 -2.26 -21.51
CA SER A 211 9.35 -3.06 -22.46
C SER A 211 10.76 -2.50 -22.61
N PRO A 212 11.73 -3.29 -23.09
CA PRO A 212 12.97 -2.72 -23.63
C PRO A 212 12.62 -1.64 -24.66
N ALA A 213 13.39 -0.55 -24.68
CA ALA A 213 13.19 0.48 -25.69
C ALA A 213 13.49 -0.08 -27.09
N GLU A 214 12.47 -0.17 -27.94
CA GLU A 214 12.60 -0.42 -29.38
C GLU A 214 12.38 0.90 -30.14
N GLU A 215 13.00 1.07 -31.32
CA GLU A 215 12.72 2.24 -32.17
C GLU A 215 11.29 2.13 -32.74
N GLY A 216 10.31 2.73 -32.05
CA GLY A 216 8.90 2.76 -32.45
C GLY A 216 8.29 4.16 -32.40
N ASP A 217 7.36 4.44 -33.32
CA ASP A 217 6.74 5.75 -33.57
C ASP A 217 5.72 6.21 -32.48
N GLY A 218 5.75 5.63 -31.27
CA GLY A 218 4.82 5.92 -30.17
C GLY A 218 5.29 7.06 -29.26
N VAL A 219 4.37 7.67 -28.51
CA VAL A 219 4.71 8.58 -27.39
C VAL A 219 5.14 7.70 -26.19
N GLU A 220 6.28 7.06 -26.33
CA GLU A 220 6.90 6.25 -25.26
C GLU A 220 7.82 7.13 -24.43
N THR A 221 7.72 7.04 -23.11
CA THR A 221 8.69 7.70 -22.23
C THR A 221 9.86 6.76 -22.02
N VAL A 222 11.01 7.16 -22.51
CA VAL A 222 12.26 6.40 -22.35
C VAL A 222 12.87 6.74 -20.99
N VAL A 223 13.13 5.73 -20.16
CA VAL A 223 13.72 5.89 -18.83
C VAL A 223 14.90 4.95 -18.63
N GLU A 224 15.89 5.41 -17.88
CA GLU A 224 17.01 4.57 -17.46
C GLU A 224 16.57 3.66 -16.32
N ALA A 225 16.85 2.37 -16.45
CA ALA A 225 16.59 1.35 -15.44
C ALA A 225 17.88 0.83 -14.83
N VAL A 226 17.86 0.74 -13.50
CA VAL A 226 18.90 0.05 -12.72
C VAL A 226 18.44 -1.36 -12.38
N ALA A 227 19.38 -2.30 -12.30
CA ALA A 227 19.06 -3.64 -11.86
C ALA A 227 18.72 -3.64 -10.37
N ALA A 228 17.63 -4.31 -10.00
CA ALA A 228 17.23 -4.47 -8.60
C ALA A 228 18.34 -5.13 -7.75
N ALA A 229 19.13 -6.02 -8.36
CA ALA A 229 20.28 -6.60 -7.70
C ALA A 229 21.31 -5.55 -7.27
N ASP A 230 21.68 -4.61 -8.15
CA ASP A 230 22.65 -3.56 -7.83
C ASP A 230 22.10 -2.60 -6.76
N VAL A 231 20.80 -2.28 -6.83
CA VAL A 231 20.14 -1.41 -5.84
C VAL A 231 20.11 -2.07 -4.47
N VAL A 232 19.71 -3.34 -4.40
CA VAL A 232 19.61 -4.08 -3.15
C VAL A 232 21.00 -4.33 -2.56
N ASP A 233 21.97 -4.74 -3.36
CA ASP A 233 23.34 -5.01 -2.91
C ASP A 233 23.96 -3.73 -2.31
N GLY A 234 23.94 -2.62 -3.05
CA GLY A 234 24.50 -1.34 -2.57
C GLY A 234 23.76 -0.71 -1.39
N PHE A 235 22.53 -1.14 -1.08
CA PHE A 235 21.81 -0.69 0.11
C PHE A 235 21.93 -1.67 1.28
N ALA A 236 22.24 -2.94 1.00
CA ALA A 236 22.34 -4.02 1.98
C ALA A 236 23.75 -4.20 2.57
N ASP A 237 24.74 -3.42 2.15
CA ASP A 237 26.13 -3.50 2.63
C ASP A 237 26.28 -3.53 4.17
N ASP A 238 25.39 -2.85 4.89
CA ASP A 238 25.39 -2.79 6.36
C ASP A 238 24.43 -3.79 7.04
N GLY A 239 23.71 -4.63 6.27
CA GLY A 239 22.66 -5.53 6.77
C GLY A 239 21.47 -5.66 5.80
N PRO A 240 20.61 -6.67 5.96
CA PRO A 240 19.51 -6.91 5.02
C PRO A 240 18.51 -5.75 4.99
N ILE A 241 17.80 -5.61 3.88
CA ILE A 241 16.62 -4.75 3.79
C ILE A 241 15.53 -5.38 4.65
N ASP A 242 15.09 -4.67 5.68
CA ASP A 242 14.07 -5.17 6.60
C ASP A 242 12.69 -5.14 5.95
N TYR A 243 12.42 -4.08 5.17
CA TYR A 243 11.17 -3.92 4.44
C TYR A 243 11.40 -3.35 3.04
N LEU A 244 10.95 -4.06 2.01
CA LEU A 244 10.90 -3.61 0.63
C LEU A 244 9.44 -3.47 0.18
N LEU A 245 9.03 -2.25 -0.14
CA LEU A 245 7.77 -1.99 -0.81
C LEU A 245 8.02 -1.90 -2.33
N VAL A 246 7.34 -2.74 -3.11
CA VAL A 246 7.35 -2.72 -4.57
C VAL A 246 6.02 -2.17 -5.07
N ASN A 247 6.03 -0.90 -5.48
CA ASN A 247 4.88 -0.15 -5.95
C ASN A 247 5.09 0.33 -7.40
N ILE A 248 5.45 -0.60 -8.27
CA ILE A 248 5.71 -0.36 -9.70
C ILE A 248 4.56 -0.93 -10.53
N GLU A 249 4.00 -0.14 -11.44
CA GLU A 249 2.97 -0.60 -12.37
C GLU A 249 3.63 -1.45 -13.48
N GLY A 250 3.09 -2.65 -13.75
CA GLY A 250 3.51 -3.49 -14.88
C GLY A 250 4.87 -4.21 -14.77
N GLY A 251 5.81 -3.70 -13.98
CA GLY A 251 7.17 -4.25 -13.89
C GLY A 251 7.45 -5.28 -12.79
N TRP A 252 6.49 -5.49 -11.89
CA TRP A 252 6.68 -6.37 -10.74
C TRP A 252 6.88 -7.83 -11.15
N TYR A 253 6.27 -8.28 -12.25
CA TYR A 253 6.33 -9.69 -12.65
C TYR A 253 7.76 -10.08 -13.02
N ASP A 254 8.37 -9.34 -13.95
CA ASP A 254 9.73 -9.65 -14.41
C ASP A 254 10.76 -9.43 -13.31
N LEU A 255 10.54 -8.43 -12.44
CA LEU A 255 11.35 -8.20 -11.24
C LEU A 255 11.44 -9.45 -10.35
N LEU A 256 10.31 -10.14 -10.13
CA LEU A 256 10.24 -11.34 -9.28
C LEU A 256 10.64 -12.62 -10.03
N ALA A 257 10.18 -12.78 -11.28
CA ALA A 257 10.41 -13.97 -12.10
C ALA A 257 11.88 -14.12 -12.52
N HIS A 258 12.61 -13.02 -12.58
CA HIS A 258 14.03 -12.97 -12.94
C HIS A 258 14.91 -12.48 -11.79
N ASP A 259 14.57 -12.85 -10.55
CA ASP A 259 15.42 -12.57 -9.38
C ASP A 259 16.86 -13.06 -9.61
N ALA A 260 17.81 -12.13 -9.54
CA ALA A 260 19.24 -12.40 -9.61
C ALA A 260 19.85 -12.62 -8.22
N GLY A 261 19.05 -13.12 -7.27
CA GLY A 261 19.45 -13.42 -5.89
C GLY A 261 19.27 -12.29 -4.88
N TRP A 262 18.78 -11.12 -5.31
CA TRP A 262 18.59 -9.95 -4.45
C TRP A 262 17.54 -10.19 -3.37
N ALA A 263 16.55 -11.03 -3.65
CA ALA A 263 15.49 -11.38 -2.70
C ALA A 263 16.03 -12.01 -1.39
N ARG A 264 17.22 -12.63 -1.42
CA ARG A 264 17.86 -13.20 -0.22
C ARG A 264 18.26 -12.15 0.81
N SER A 265 18.52 -10.93 0.36
CA SER A 265 18.90 -9.79 1.19
C SER A 265 17.68 -9.01 1.72
N VAL A 266 16.46 -9.51 1.49
CA VAL A 266 15.21 -8.89 1.92
C VAL A 266 14.50 -9.77 2.95
N ARG A 267 14.14 -9.18 4.10
CA ARG A 267 13.41 -9.86 5.18
C ARG A 267 11.91 -9.85 4.95
N CYS A 268 11.35 -8.72 4.54
CA CYS A 268 9.94 -8.58 4.19
C CYS A 268 9.79 -7.80 2.88
N ILE A 269 8.98 -8.33 1.98
CA ILE A 269 8.61 -7.68 0.72
C ILE A 269 7.10 -7.52 0.67
N LYS A 270 6.61 -6.37 0.22
CA LYS A 270 5.19 -6.14 -0.07
C LYS A 270 5.07 -5.57 -1.47
N VAL A 271 4.25 -6.19 -2.31
CA VAL A 271 4.13 -5.85 -3.74
C VAL A 271 2.71 -5.43 -4.03
N GLU A 272 2.52 -4.24 -4.63
CA GLU A 272 1.24 -3.81 -5.21
C GLU A 272 1.02 -4.54 -6.55
N ILE A 273 -0.12 -5.20 -6.68
CA ILE A 273 -0.44 -6.08 -7.81
C ILE A 273 -1.77 -5.65 -8.43
N GLN A 274 -1.76 -5.31 -9.72
CA GLN A 274 -2.98 -4.94 -10.45
C GLN A 274 -3.75 -6.18 -10.94
N ASP A 275 -3.04 -7.22 -11.37
CA ASP A 275 -3.57 -8.48 -11.88
C ASP A 275 -2.65 -9.67 -11.54
N ARG A 276 -3.07 -10.92 -11.85
CA ARG A 276 -2.22 -12.12 -11.67
C ARG A 276 -1.71 -12.33 -10.23
N SER A 277 -2.51 -11.96 -9.23
CA SER A 277 -2.13 -12.04 -7.82
C SER A 277 -1.73 -13.43 -7.33
N ASP A 278 -2.32 -14.48 -7.91
CA ASP A 278 -1.99 -15.87 -7.56
C ASP A 278 -0.60 -16.27 -8.11
N GLU A 279 -0.16 -15.68 -9.22
CA GLU A 279 1.21 -15.89 -9.75
C GLU A 279 2.24 -15.14 -8.90
N ALA A 280 1.91 -13.94 -8.42
CA ALA A 280 2.76 -13.18 -7.49
C ALA A 280 3.02 -13.97 -6.19
N VAL A 281 2.00 -14.63 -5.65
CA VAL A 281 2.13 -15.54 -4.50
C VAL A 281 3.12 -16.65 -4.82
N ALA A 282 2.92 -17.39 -5.93
CA ALA A 282 3.80 -18.49 -6.30
C ALA A 282 5.26 -18.06 -6.53
N LEU A 283 5.48 -16.88 -7.12
CA LEU A 283 6.81 -16.31 -7.31
C LEU A 283 7.49 -16.00 -5.97
N LEU A 284 6.80 -15.32 -5.04
CA LEU A 284 7.36 -15.01 -3.73
C LEU A 284 7.63 -16.26 -2.88
N GLU A 285 6.74 -17.26 -2.92
CA GLU A 285 6.99 -18.57 -2.29
C GLU A 285 8.23 -19.24 -2.89
N GLY A 286 8.41 -19.18 -4.22
CA GLY A 286 9.61 -19.67 -4.91
C GLY A 286 10.90 -18.95 -4.52
N LEU A 287 10.82 -17.69 -4.10
CA LEU A 287 11.93 -16.89 -3.54
C LEU A 287 12.16 -17.14 -2.03
N GLY A 288 11.39 -18.06 -1.43
CA GLY A 288 11.53 -18.51 -0.05
C GLY A 288 10.90 -17.59 0.98
N PHE A 289 9.81 -16.90 0.62
CA PHE A 289 8.99 -16.13 1.55
C PHE A 289 7.74 -16.92 1.97
N ASP A 290 7.31 -16.75 3.22
CA ASP A 290 5.96 -17.10 3.64
C ASP A 290 5.02 -15.96 3.20
N THR A 291 4.00 -16.27 2.41
CA THR A 291 3.19 -15.23 1.74
C THR A 291 1.78 -15.07 2.30
N GLU A 292 1.32 -13.82 2.30
CA GLU A 292 -0.07 -13.43 2.56
C GLU A 292 -0.57 -12.48 1.46
N ILE A 293 -1.88 -12.51 1.22
CA ILE A 293 -2.50 -11.71 0.16
C ILE A 293 -3.69 -10.91 0.70
N GLU A 294 -3.63 -9.59 0.51
CA GLU A 294 -4.70 -8.65 0.77
C GLU A 294 -5.37 -8.28 -0.56
N ARG A 295 -6.62 -8.68 -0.78
CA ARG A 295 -7.37 -8.37 -2.01
C ARG A 295 -8.20 -7.10 -1.85
N LEU A 296 -8.08 -6.21 -2.82
CA LEU A 296 -8.77 -4.92 -2.89
C LEU A 296 -9.66 -4.85 -4.15
N PRO A 297 -10.64 -3.94 -4.21
CA PRO A 297 -11.52 -3.82 -5.38
C PRO A 297 -10.80 -3.45 -6.69
N TRP A 298 -9.56 -2.98 -6.62
CA TRP A 298 -8.74 -2.52 -7.76
C TRP A 298 -7.45 -3.31 -7.97
N GLY A 299 -7.19 -4.34 -7.15
CA GLY A 299 -5.93 -5.07 -7.19
C GLY A 299 -5.70 -5.88 -5.92
N ALA A 300 -4.45 -6.14 -5.57
CA ALA A 300 -4.06 -6.80 -4.34
C ALA A 300 -2.69 -6.30 -3.84
N PHE A 301 -2.42 -6.51 -2.56
CA PHE A 301 -1.06 -6.53 -2.06
C PHE A 301 -0.68 -7.96 -1.72
N VAL A 302 0.46 -8.42 -2.22
CA VAL A 302 1.06 -9.69 -1.80
C VAL A 302 2.27 -9.38 -0.93
N THR A 303 2.26 -9.90 0.28
CA THR A 303 3.32 -9.71 1.28
C THR A 303 4.05 -11.02 1.46
N GLY A 304 5.38 -11.00 1.38
CA GLY A 304 6.26 -12.13 1.70
C GLY A 304 7.11 -11.81 2.92
N ILE A 305 7.18 -12.72 3.89
CA ILE A 305 8.01 -12.60 5.10
C ILE A 305 8.99 -13.77 5.14
N ARG A 306 10.27 -13.49 5.29
CA ARG A 306 11.30 -14.51 5.51
C ARG A 306 11.37 -14.80 7.00
N ARG A 307 10.81 -15.93 7.43
CA ARG A 307 10.98 -16.37 8.81
C ARG A 307 12.42 -16.81 9.05
N PRO A 308 13.02 -16.48 10.21
CA PRO A 308 14.30 -17.05 10.58
C PRO A 308 14.18 -18.57 10.50
N VAL A 309 15.18 -19.23 9.89
CA VAL A 309 15.32 -20.67 10.06
C VAL A 309 15.47 -20.86 11.57
N ALA A 310 14.47 -21.45 12.22
CA ALA A 310 14.59 -21.83 13.62
C ALA A 310 15.92 -22.56 13.74
N ALA A 311 16.86 -21.99 14.49
CA ALA A 311 18.13 -22.66 14.75
C ALA A 311 17.76 -24.04 15.26
N GLN A 312 17.95 -25.07 14.43
CA GLN A 312 17.72 -26.43 14.83
C GLN A 312 18.63 -26.63 16.01
N ALA A 313 18.02 -26.72 17.19
CA ALA A 313 18.73 -26.84 18.45
C ALA A 313 19.71 -28.01 18.34
N ALA A 314 21.00 -27.68 18.32
CA ALA A 314 22.09 -28.61 18.52
C ALA A 314 22.36 -28.75 20.02
#